data_AF-A0A7J8SX88-F1
#
_entry.id   AF-A0A7J8SX88-F1
#
_cell.length_a   1.000
_cell.length_b   1.000
_cell.length_c   1.000
_cell.angle_alpha   90.00
_cell.angle_beta   90.00
_cell.angle_gamma   90.00
#
_symmetry.space_group_name_H-M   'P 1'
#
loop_
_entity.id
_entity.type
_entity.pdbx_description
1 polymer ?
#
loop_
_entity_poly.entity_id
_entity_poly.type
_entity_poly.pdbx_seq_one_letter_code
_entity_poly.pdbx_strand_id
1 'polypeptide(L)'
;GYENPQEATGSIVCVNFHLANKPVDIEVPQAVLLDTVFEAVMKEKKSNLSFQNYRPTKKNTLVIDPVPGEGARFIPTGKKVTIMLRQQ
;
A
#
# COMPACT_ATOMS: atom_id res chain seq x y z
N GLY A 1 -13.65 12.76 2.24
CA GLY A 1 -12.77 11.77 1.59
C GLY A 1 -13.49 11.21 0.39
N TYR A 2 -12.75 10.80 -0.65
CA TYR A 2 -13.33 10.21 -1.86
C TYR A 2 -14.06 8.89 -1.55
N GLU A 3 -14.98 8.49 -2.42
CA GLU A 3 -15.70 7.24 -2.26
C GLU A 3 -14.83 6.03 -2.60
N ASN A 4 -14.11 6.12 -3.71
CA ASN A 4 -13.14 5.14 -4.14
C ASN A 4 -11.77 5.80 -4.18
N PRO A 5 -10.71 5.17 -3.66
CA PRO A 5 -9.36 5.74 -3.73
C PRO A 5 -8.78 5.74 -5.14
N GLN A 6 -9.45 5.09 -6.11
CA GLN A 6 -9.07 5.02 -7.51
C GLN A 6 -10.16 5.64 -8.39
N GLU A 7 -9.77 6.49 -9.33
CA GLU A 7 -10.66 7.08 -10.34
C GLU A 7 -10.88 6.11 -11.51
N ALA A 8 -11.88 6.37 -12.36
CA ALA A 8 -12.19 5.52 -13.52
C ALA A 8 -11.02 5.42 -14.53
N THR A 9 -10.12 6.40 -14.54
CA THR A 9 -8.88 6.43 -15.33
C THR A 9 -7.81 5.49 -14.80
N GLY A 10 -7.99 4.96 -13.58
CA GLY A 10 -6.99 4.19 -12.86
C GLY A 10 -6.10 5.02 -11.94
N SER A 11 -6.20 6.36 -11.97
CA SER A 11 -5.45 7.27 -11.10
C SER A 11 -5.86 7.13 -9.63
N ILE A 12 -4.90 7.24 -8.72
CA ILE A 12 -5.16 7.25 -7.27
C ILE A 12 -5.43 8.69 -6.83
N VAL A 13 -6.51 8.92 -6.08
CA VAL A 13 -6.98 10.26 -5.67
C VAL A 13 -5.96 11.09 -4.87
N CYS A 14 -4.91 10.44 -4.35
CA CYS A 14 -3.79 11.07 -3.68
C CYS A 14 -3.06 12.09 -4.58
N VAL A 15 -3.00 11.85 -5.90
CA VAL A 15 -2.33 12.74 -6.86
C VAL A 15 -2.99 14.11 -6.99
N ASN A 16 -4.28 14.22 -6.64
CA ASN A 16 -5.01 15.49 -6.63
C ASN A 16 -4.47 16.47 -5.57
N PHE A 17 -3.69 15.99 -4.59
CA PHE A 17 -3.09 16.79 -3.52
C PHE A 17 -1.56 16.68 -3.47
N HIS A 18 -1.01 15.50 -3.75
CA HIS A 18 0.43 15.24 -3.79
C HIS A 18 0.93 15.19 -5.24
N LEU A 19 1.46 16.32 -5.71
CA LEU A 19 1.93 16.50 -7.09
C LEU A 19 3.28 15.82 -7.39
N ALA A 20 4.05 15.51 -6.35
CA ALA A 20 5.33 14.84 -6.49
C ALA A 20 5.13 13.35 -6.73
N ASN A 21 5.62 12.87 -7.87
CA ASN A 21 5.61 11.45 -8.19
C ASN A 21 6.81 10.75 -7.52
N LYS A 22 6.53 9.76 -6.68
CA LYS A 22 7.53 8.84 -6.13
C LYS A 22 7.21 7.43 -6.62
N PRO A 23 8.12 6.75 -7.35
CA PRO A 23 7.88 5.39 -7.78
C PRO A 23 7.79 4.47 -6.55
N VAL A 24 6.81 3.57 -6.56
CA VAL A 24 6.61 2.55 -5.53
C VAL A 24 6.70 1.19 -6.22
N ASP A 25 7.66 0.38 -5.81
CA ASP A 25 7.80 -0.99 -6.28
C ASP A 25 7.18 -1.97 -5.28
N ILE A 26 6.34 -2.87 -5.77
CA ILE A 26 5.70 -3.92 -5.00
C ILE A 26 5.97 -5.26 -5.68
N GLU A 27 6.51 -6.21 -4.93
CA GLU A 27 6.69 -7.59 -5.37
C GLU A 27 5.59 -8.46 -4.77
N VAL A 28 4.93 -9.22 -5.63
CA VAL A 28 3.91 -10.21 -5.25
C VAL A 28 4.26 -11.54 -5.93
N PRO A 29 3.91 -12.69 -5.34
CA PRO A 29 4.12 -13.98 -5.98
C PRO A 29 3.32 -14.08 -7.28
N GLN A 30 3.89 -14.76 -8.28
CA GLN A 30 3.25 -14.94 -9.60
C GLN A 30 1.91 -15.68 -9.51
N ALA A 31 1.79 -16.62 -8.57
CA ALA A 31 0.59 -17.40 -8.35
C ALA A 31 0.31 -17.54 -6.85
N VAL A 32 -0.97 -17.50 -6.50
CA VAL A 32 -1.47 -17.71 -5.14
C VAL A 32 -2.54 -18.79 -5.19
N LEU A 33 -2.55 -19.67 -4.19
CA LEU A 33 -3.57 -20.70 -4.05
C LEU A 33 -4.81 -20.13 -3.34
N LEU A 34 -5.98 -20.73 -3.57
CA LEU A 34 -7.21 -20.36 -2.88
C LEU A 34 -7.02 -20.51 -1.35
N ASP A 35 -7.61 -19.59 -0.58
CA ASP A 35 -7.52 -19.55 0.89
C ASP A 35 -6.08 -19.55 1.46
N THR A 36 -5.08 -19.13 0.67
CA THR A 36 -3.69 -19.06 1.10
C THR A 36 -3.26 -17.63 1.41
N VAL A 37 -2.56 -17.47 2.54
CA VAL A 37 -1.91 -16.21 2.90
C VAL A 37 -0.64 -16.06 2.07
N PHE A 38 -0.45 -14.89 1.45
CA PHE A 38 0.78 -14.57 0.74
C PHE A 38 1.39 -13.26 1.22
N GLU A 39 2.67 -13.06 0.92
CA GLU A 39 3.41 -11.86 1.28
C GLU A 39 3.51 -10.91 0.07
N ALA A 40 3.33 -9.62 0.31
CA ALA A 40 3.51 -8.57 -0.69
C ALA A 40 4.61 -7.62 -0.20
N VAL A 41 5.75 -7.60 -0.89
CA VAL A 41 6.92 -6.85 -0.43
C VAL A 41 6.95 -5.49 -1.11
N MET A 42 6.75 -4.42 -0.35
CA MET A 42 6.92 -3.05 -0.84
C MET A 42 8.37 -2.61 -0.63
N LYS A 43 9.07 -2.15 -1.67
CA LYS A 43 10.46 -1.68 -1.58
C LYS A 43 10.60 -0.26 -1.00
N GLU A 44 9.72 0.12 -0.09
CA GLU A 44 9.78 1.39 0.62
C GLU A 44 10.61 1.26 1.89
N LYS A 45 11.56 2.18 2.07
CA LYS A 45 12.49 2.19 3.21
C LYS A 45 11.85 2.93 4.41
N LYS A 46 10.81 2.35 5.03
CA LYS A 46 10.20 2.98 6.22
C LYS A 46 10.09 2.06 7.43
N SER A 47 10.52 2.57 8.58
CA SER A 47 10.65 1.87 9.85
C SER A 47 9.34 1.63 10.63
N ASN A 48 8.16 2.14 10.21
CA ASN A 48 6.85 1.87 10.85
C ASN A 48 5.70 2.24 9.88
N LEU A 49 4.95 1.25 9.39
CA LEU A 49 3.74 1.42 8.57
C LEU A 49 2.54 0.88 9.36
N SER A 50 1.45 1.62 9.39
CA SER A 50 0.16 1.12 9.89
C SER A 50 -0.73 0.73 8.71
N PHE A 51 -1.56 -0.28 8.89
CA PHE A 51 -2.53 -0.74 7.90
C PHE A 51 -3.93 -0.52 8.44
N GLN A 52 -4.77 0.15 7.65
CA GLN A 52 -6.15 0.46 8.01
C GLN A 52 -7.06 0.14 6.83
N ASN A 53 -8.30 -0.27 7.06
CA ASN A 53 -9.26 -0.40 5.96
C ASN A 53 -9.62 1.00 5.44
N TYR A 54 -9.64 1.19 4.12
CA TYR A 54 -10.08 2.45 3.51
C TYR A 54 -11.53 2.78 3.86
N ARG A 55 -12.38 1.75 3.91
CA ARG A 55 -13.76 1.83 4.38
C ARG A 55 -14.07 0.63 5.29
N PRO A 56 -14.89 0.80 6.34
CA PRO A 56 -15.29 -0.32 7.21
C PRO A 56 -15.98 -1.46 6.46
N THR A 57 -16.74 -1.12 5.42
CA THR A 57 -17.51 -2.07 4.60
C THR A 57 -16.68 -2.74 3.50
N LYS A 58 -15.49 -2.23 3.18
CA LYS A 58 -14.63 -2.73 2.08
C LYS A 58 -13.26 -3.12 2.64
N LYS A 59 -13.06 -4.42 2.86
CA LYS A 59 -11.84 -4.98 3.48
C LYS A 59 -10.68 -5.22 2.51
N ASN A 60 -10.93 -5.18 1.21
CA ASN A 60 -9.92 -5.44 0.18
C ASN A 60 -9.04 -4.23 -0.14
N THR A 61 -9.32 -3.07 0.44
CA THR A 61 -8.56 -1.84 0.20
C THR A 61 -8.00 -1.33 1.51
N LEU A 62 -6.68 -1.35 1.63
CA LEU A 62 -5.94 -0.91 2.82
C LEU A 62 -5.27 0.44 2.56
N VAL A 63 -5.39 1.35 3.53
CA VAL A 63 -4.61 2.58 3.64
C VAL A 63 -3.38 2.29 4.46
N ILE A 64 -2.24 2.78 3.98
CA ILE A 64 -0.95 2.65 4.65
C ILE A 64 -0.51 4.05 5.10
N ASP A 65 -0.42 4.27 6.41
CA ASP A 65 -0.03 5.57 6.98
C ASP A 65 1.30 5.47 7.78
N PRO A 66 2.12 6.54 7.88
CA PRO A 66 2.41 7.58 6.89
C PRO A 66 3.60 7.18 6.00
N VAL A 67 3.85 7.89 4.90
CA VAL A 67 5.13 7.93 4.15
C VAL A 67 5.73 9.34 4.33
N PRO A 68 6.91 9.54 4.95
CA PRO A 68 7.44 10.88 5.19
C PRO A 68 7.91 11.48 3.87
N GLY A 69 7.65 12.77 3.67
CA GLY A 69 8.27 13.55 2.61
C GLY A 69 9.78 13.69 2.78
N GLU A 70 10.46 14.18 1.74
CA GLU A 70 11.91 14.41 1.73
C GLU A 70 12.37 15.24 2.95
N GLY A 71 13.39 14.75 3.65
CA GLY A 71 13.98 15.43 4.82
C GLY A 71 14.29 14.52 6.02
N ALA A 72 13.71 13.33 6.08
CA ALA A 72 14.05 12.36 7.14
C ALA A 72 15.29 11.52 6.73
N ARG A 73 16.28 11.45 7.63
CA ARG A 73 17.49 10.63 7.44
C ARG A 73 17.14 9.18 7.77
N PHE A 74 17.10 8.31 6.76
CA PHE A 74 16.66 6.92 6.90
C PHE A 74 17.82 5.92 6.92
N ILE A 75 17.75 4.96 7.83
CA ILE A 75 18.60 3.76 7.87
C ILE A 75 17.90 2.65 7.05
N PRO A 76 18.58 2.00 6.09
CA PRO A 76 17.97 1.00 5.22
C PRO A 76 17.64 -0.28 5.99
N THR A 77 16.36 -0.48 6.31
CA THR A 77 15.82 -1.79 6.67
C THR A 77 14.66 -2.08 5.73
N GLY A 78 14.85 -3.02 4.79
CA GLY A 78 13.78 -3.47 3.90
C GLY A 78 12.67 -4.10 4.75
N LYS A 79 11.48 -3.53 4.70
CA LYS A 79 10.34 -4.04 5.46
C LYS A 79 9.50 -4.97 4.62
N LYS A 80 9.33 -6.19 5.11
CA LYS A 80 8.37 -7.16 4.58
C LYS A 80 6.98 -6.81 5.11
N VAL A 81 6.00 -6.74 4.22
CA VAL A 81 4.60 -6.52 4.57
C VAL A 81 3.85 -7.81 4.29
N THR A 82 3.29 -8.43 5.33
CA THR A 82 2.45 -9.61 5.16
C THR A 82 1.00 -9.14 5.00
N ILE A 83 0.49 -9.10 3.77
CA ILE A 83 -0.90 -8.75 3.48
C ILE A 83 -1.71 -10.06 3.45
N MET A 84 -2.49 -10.33 4.49
CA MET A 84 -3.42 -11.45 4.49
C MET A 84 -4.61 -11.13 3.58
N LEU A 85 -4.53 -11.52 2.31
CA LEU A 85 -5.68 -11.52 1.41
C LEU A 85 -6.35 -12.88 1.46
N ARG A 86 -7.49 -12.96 2.15
CA ARG A 86 -8.42 -14.09 2.00
C ARG A 86 -9.30 -13.81 0.79
N GLN A 87 -9.09 -14.52 -0.31
CA GLN A 87 -10.04 -14.50 -1.43
C GLN A 87 -11.27 -15.32 -0.99
N GLN A 88 -12.45 -14.70 -1.06
CA GLN A 88 -13.74 -15.38 -0.86
C GLN A 88 -14.22 -15.98 -2.17
#